data_AF-A0A957UXQ5-F1
#
_entry.id   AF-A0A957UXQ5-F1
#
_cell.length_a   1.000
_cell.length_b   1.000
_cell.length_c   1.000
_cell.angle_alpha   90.00
_cell.angle_beta   90.00
_cell.angle_gamma   90.00
#
_symmetry.space_group_name_H-M   'P 1'
#
loop_
_entity.id
_entity.type
_entity.pdbx_description
1 polymer ?
#
loop_
_entity_poly.entity_id
_entity_poly.type
_entity_poly.pdbx_seq_one_letter_code
_entity_poly.pdbx_strand_id
1 'polypeptide(L)' 'IALIVYNNGERRYILAAQGLRVGDTVMSGPSADIRPGNALPIRNIPLGTV' A
#
# COMPACT_ATOMS: atom_id res chain seq x y z
N ILE A 1 -5.88 -1.02 -11.74
CA ILE A 1 -5.37 -2.20 -10.99
C ILE A 1 -3.84 -2.20 -11.05
N ALA A 2 -3.15 -2.70 -10.03
CA ALA A 2 -1.70 -2.77 -9.96
C ALA A 2 -1.23 -4.18 -9.56
N LEU A 3 -0.11 -4.65 -10.14
CA LEU A 3 0.53 -5.91 -9.80
C LEU A 3 1.63 -5.67 -8.76
N ILE A 4 1.52 -6.34 -7.61
CA ILE A 4 2.52 -6.32 -6.55
C ILE A 4 3.26 -7.65 -6.56
N VAL A 5 4.58 -7.55 -6.48
CA VAL A 5 5.48 -8.69 -6.28
C VAL A 5 6.04 -8.57 -4.88
N TYR A 6 5.70 -9.50 -4.00
CA TYR A 6 6.22 -9.55 -2.64
C TYR A 6 7.63 -10.15 -2.64
N ASN A 7 8.39 -9.89 -1.56
CA ASN A 7 9.75 -10.40 -1.40
C ASN A 7 9.84 -11.93 -1.39
N ASN A 8 8.75 -12.62 -1.08
CA ASN A 8 8.63 -14.08 -1.14
C ASN A 8 8.35 -14.62 -2.57
N GLY A 9 8.27 -13.75 -3.58
CA GLY A 9 7.95 -14.10 -4.96
C GLY A 9 6.46 -14.23 -5.27
N GLU A 10 5.60 -14.02 -4.27
CA GLU A 10 4.14 -14.05 -4.46
C GLU A 10 3.69 -12.82 -5.27
N ARG A 11 2.71 -13.04 -6.15
CA ARG A 11 2.14 -11.99 -7.01
C ARG A 11 0.68 -11.78 -6.65
N ARG A 12 0.31 -10.54 -6.32
CA ARG A 12 -1.08 -10.17 -6.04
C ARG A 12 -1.48 -8.92 -6.80
N TYR A 13 -2.75 -8.86 -7.16
CA TYR A 13 -3.34 -7.64 -7.70
C TYR A 13 -4.00 -6.84 -6.57
N ILE A 14 -3.81 -5.53 -6.62
CA ILE A 14 -4.51 -4.57 -5.77
C ILE A 14 -5.22 -3.52 -6.63
N LEU A 15 -6.15 -2.79 -6.01
CA LEU A 15 -6.64 -1.56 -6.60
C LEU A 15 -5.50 -0.55 -6.65
N ALA A 16 -5.30 0.07 -7.82
CA ALA A 16 -4.24 1.06 -7.98
C ALA A 16 -4.68 2.36 -7.30
N ALA A 17 -3.98 2.75 -6.23
CA ALA A 17 -4.19 4.03 -5.60
C ALA A 17 -3.78 5.17 -6.55
N GLN A 18 -4.40 6.34 -6.39
CA GLN A 18 -4.07 7.50 -7.19
C GLN A 18 -2.61 7.90 -6.97
N GLY A 19 -1.86 8.09 -8.06
CA GLY A 19 -0.44 8.47 -8.00
C GLY A 19 0.55 7.32 -7.84
N LEU A 20 0.10 6.07 -7.70
CA LEU A 20 0.98 4.90 -7.65
C LEU A 20 1.68 4.66 -9.00
N ARG A 21 3.01 4.50 -8.99
CA ARG A 21 3.85 4.28 -10.18
C ARG A 21 4.58 2.95 -10.11
N VAL A 22 5.01 2.46 -11.28
CA VAL A 22 5.85 1.26 -11.36
C VAL A 22 7.19 1.53 -10.67
N GLY A 23 7.59 0.64 -9.77
CA GLY A 23 8.79 0.78 -8.94
C GLY A 23 8.52 1.35 -7.55
N ASP A 24 7.32 1.86 -7.28
CA ASP A 24 6.95 2.26 -5.93
C ASP A 24 6.88 1.04 -5.00
N THR A 25 7.42 1.20 -3.80
CA THR A 25 7.34 0.18 -2.76
C THR A 25 6.08 0.39 -1.94
N VAL A 26 5.32 -0.69 -1.75
CA VAL A 26 4.04 -0.67 -1.04
C VAL A 26 4.11 -1.61 0.14
N MET A 27 3.67 -1.16 1.30
CA MET A 27 3.76 -1.90 2.55
C MET A 27 2.39 -2.06 3.21
N SER A 28 2.18 -3.22 3.83
CA SER A 28 1.00 -3.52 4.62
C SER A 28 1.42 -3.88 6.03
N GLY A 29 0.89 -3.17 7.02
CA GLY A 29 1.20 -3.44 8.42
C GLY A 29 0.98 -2.23 9.33
N PRO A 30 1.03 -2.44 10.66
CA PRO A 30 0.87 -1.37 11.63
C PRO A 30 2.00 -0.33 11.60
N SER A 31 3.17 -0.71 11.09
CA SER A 31 4.34 0.15 10.89
C SER A 31 4.46 0.70 9.48
N ALA A 32 3.44 0.55 8.63
CA ALA A 32 3.47 1.12 7.28
C ALA A 32 3.36 2.64 7.34
N ASP A 33 4.12 3.32 6.48
CA ASP A 33 4.03 4.77 6.36
C ASP A 33 2.67 5.17 5.81
N ILE A 34 2.18 6.35 6.23
CA ILE A 34 0.94 6.92 5.71
C ILE A 34 1.22 7.51 4.33
N ARG A 35 1.14 6.65 3.31
CA ARG A 35 1.37 7.00 1.89
C ARG A 35 0.35 6.28 1.00
N PRO A 36 -0.05 6.89 -0.13
CA PRO A 36 -0.92 6.24 -1.10
C PRO A 36 -0.39 4.86 -1.53
N GLY A 37 -1.25 3.86 -1.46
CA GLY A 37 -0.92 2.46 -1.75
C GLY A 37 -0.67 1.60 -0.50
N ASN A 38 -0.18 2.18 0.60
CA ASN A 38 0.07 1.43 1.84
C ASN A 38 -1.23 1.07 2.56
N ALA A 39 -1.21 -0.06 3.28
CA ALA A 39 -2.33 -0.54 4.06
C ALA A 39 -2.00 -0.55 5.56
N LEU A 40 -2.79 0.18 6.35
CA LEU A 40 -2.67 0.26 7.81
C LEU A 40 -3.96 -0.21 8.48
N PRO A 41 -3.90 -0.73 9.73
CA PRO A 41 -5.09 -0.86 10.56
C PRO A 41 -5.77 0.50 10.74
N ILE A 42 -7.12 0.55 10.71
CA ILE A 42 -7.90 1.79 10.82
C ILE A 42 -7.48 2.65 12.02
N ARG A 43 -7.21 2.02 13.17
CA ARG A 43 -6.76 2.69 14.40
C ARG A 43 -5.43 3.47 14.26
N ASN A 44 -4.61 3.14 13.27
CA ASN A 44 -3.32 3.79 13.03
C ASN A 44 -3.42 4.88 11.94
N ILE A 45 -4.59 5.06 11.32
CA ILE A 45 -4.81 6.10 10.30
C ILE A 45 -5.26 7.39 11.00
N PRO A 46 -4.55 8.52 10.83
CA PRO A 46 -4.97 9.79 11.39
C PRO A 46 -6.30 10.24 10.81
N LEU A 47 -7.14 10.82 11.66
CA LEU A 47 -8.39 11.44 11.22
C LEU A 47 -8.08 12.55 10.21
N GLY A 48 -8.83 12.56 9.10
CA GLY A 48 -8.66 13.53 8.01
C GLY A 48 -7.69 13.10 6.90
N THR A 49 -7.18 11.87 6.93
CA THR A 49 -6.39 11.30 5.83
C THR A 49 -7.29 10.89 4.66
N VAL A 50 -6.86 11.17 3.41
CA VAL A 50 -7.52 10.79 2.15
C VAL A 50 -6.56 9.99 1.28
#